data_AF-A0A452H2T7-F1
#
_entry.id   AF-A0A452H2T7-F1
#
_cell.length_a   1.000
_cell.length_b   1.000
_cell.length_c   1.000
_cell.angle_alpha   90.00
_cell.angle_beta   90.00
_cell.angle_gamma   90.00
#
_symmetry.space_group_name_H-M   'P 1'
#
loop_
_entity.id
_entity.type
_entity.pdbx_description
1 polymer ?
#
loop_
_entity_poly.entity_id
_entity_poly.type
_entity_poly.pdbx_seq_one_letter_code
_entity_poly.pdbx_strand_id
1 'polypeptide(L)'
;MTLLPLLLCFHCQAGGVTCGPCGRGSRAGAGPTLHGGGVICPPSWGCGAVADHGRPESLCRGLRELVAVPDLLKASTGADILIFVVPHQFIGKLCEQLKDHVKKETIGVSLIKGVDEGPEGLKLISHVIHEWLGIEMSVLMGANIANEVAEEKFCETTIGCKNLEHGQILKELMQTRNFRITVVPEADTVEICGALKNVVAVGAGFCDGLGFGDNTKAAVIRLGLMEMITFAKLFCKGPVTSSTFLESCGIADLITTCYGGRNRRVAEAFARTGKSIEQLEKEMLNGQKLQGPQTAAELNHILKQKNLAEKFPLFTAVYQICYEEKPVAEFIKCLQNHPAHM
;
A
#
# COMPACT_ATOMS: atom_id res chain seq x y z
N MET A 1 8.86 -12.26 -11.04
CA MET A 1 9.20 -12.30 -9.60
C MET A 1 7.90 -12.16 -8.84
N THR A 2 7.35 -13.28 -8.36
CA THR A 2 6.07 -13.31 -7.65
C THR A 2 6.35 -12.88 -6.21
N LEU A 3 5.71 -11.80 -5.75
CA LEU A 3 5.73 -11.44 -4.33
C LEU A 3 5.01 -12.55 -3.56
N LEU A 4 5.78 -13.36 -2.84
CA LEU A 4 5.23 -14.21 -1.79
C LEU A 4 4.49 -13.31 -0.78
N PRO A 5 3.38 -13.76 -0.18
CA PRO A 5 2.74 -13.03 0.90
C PRO A 5 3.73 -12.92 2.06
N LEU A 6 4.20 -11.70 2.33
CA LEU A 6 5.15 -11.40 3.40
C LEU A 6 4.40 -10.75 4.57
N LEU A 7 4.53 -11.35 5.74
CA LEU A 7 4.31 -10.72 7.03
C LEU A 7 5.70 -10.49 7.63
N LEU A 8 6.06 -9.24 7.92
CA LEU A 8 7.32 -8.94 8.62
C LEU A 8 7.04 -8.80 10.11
N CYS A 9 7.80 -9.51 10.92
CA CYS A 9 7.65 -9.57 12.36
C CYS A 9 8.90 -9.00 13.02
N PHE A 10 8.72 -8.09 13.99
CA PHE A 10 9.82 -7.49 14.74
C PHE A 10 9.69 -7.83 16.22
N HIS A 11 10.82 -8.17 16.84
CA HIS A 11 10.93 -8.55 18.24
C HIS A 11 11.89 -7.59 18.94
N CYS A 12 11.38 -6.83 19.91
CA CYS A 12 12.19 -5.92 20.72
C CYS A 12 12.88 -6.70 21.84
N GLN A 13 14.19 -6.88 21.76
CA GLN A 13 14.97 -7.43 22.86
C GLN A 13 15.15 -6.38 23.96
N ALA A 14 14.45 -6.58 25.09
CA ALA A 14 14.66 -5.81 26.30
C ALA A 14 16.01 -6.20 26.96
N GLY A 15 17.08 -5.47 26.62
CA GLY A 15 18.42 -5.71 27.14
C GLY A 15 19.29 -4.45 27.14
N GLY A 16 19.42 -3.80 28.30
CA GLY A 16 20.31 -2.65 28.46
C GLY A 16 21.77 -3.05 28.29
N VAL A 17 22.48 -2.42 27.36
CA VAL A 17 23.88 -2.75 27.04
C VAL A 17 24.82 -2.07 28.05
N THR A 18 25.23 -2.80 29.08
CA THR A 18 26.42 -2.46 29.88
C THR A 18 27.68 -2.90 29.12
N CYS A 19 28.41 -1.92 28.57
CA CYS A 19 29.67 -2.17 27.87
C CYS A 19 30.79 -2.57 28.85
N GLY A 20 31.01 -3.87 29.03
CA GLY A 20 32.26 -4.39 29.61
C GLY A 20 33.44 -4.28 28.61
N PRO A 21 34.69 -4.08 29.08
CA PRO A 21 35.82 -3.84 28.19
C PRO A 21 36.20 -5.08 27.37
N CYS A 22 36.36 -4.89 26.06
CA CYS A 22 36.71 -5.96 25.11
C CYS A 22 38.15 -6.48 25.33
N GLY A 23 38.28 -7.69 25.87
CA GLY A 23 39.51 -8.48 25.80
C GLY A 23 39.77 -9.00 24.38
N ARG A 24 41.02 -8.88 23.88
CA ARG A 24 41.41 -9.40 22.56
C ARG A 24 41.58 -10.94 22.62
N GLY A 25 40.98 -11.67 21.69
CA GLY A 25 41.06 -13.14 21.58
C GLY A 25 41.03 -13.65 20.13
N SER A 26 42.03 -14.44 19.79
CA SER A 26 42.41 -15.04 18.50
C SER A 26 41.35 -15.89 17.74
N ARG A 27 41.55 -16.05 16.42
CA ARG A 27 40.77 -16.88 15.48
C ARG A 27 40.99 -18.40 15.65
N ALA A 28 39.89 -19.17 15.64
CA ALA A 28 39.70 -20.56 15.15
C ALA A 28 38.18 -20.87 15.11
N GLY A 29 37.62 -21.89 14.44
CA GLY A 29 38.16 -22.82 13.42
C GLY A 29 37.22 -24.01 13.14
N ALA A 30 37.18 -24.50 11.88
CA ALA A 30 36.45 -25.69 11.38
C ALA A 30 34.90 -25.67 11.35
N GLY A 31 34.31 -26.36 10.34
CA GLY A 31 32.87 -26.65 10.18
C GLY A 31 32.47 -28.05 10.70
N PRO A 32 31.28 -28.61 10.36
CA PRO A 32 30.94 -28.92 8.96
C PRO A 32 29.44 -28.78 8.55
N THR A 33 29.17 -29.24 7.32
CA THR A 33 27.93 -29.23 6.50
C THR A 33 26.67 -29.89 7.07
N LEU A 34 25.49 -29.43 6.62
CA LEU A 34 24.26 -30.23 6.47
C LEU A 34 23.39 -29.75 5.28
N HIS A 35 22.66 -30.68 4.64
CA HIS A 35 21.84 -30.46 3.44
C HIS A 35 20.47 -29.83 3.75
N GLY A 36 19.93 -29.01 2.82
CA GLY A 36 18.49 -28.71 2.77
C GLY A 36 18.10 -27.40 2.08
N GLY A 37 17.80 -27.46 0.77
CA GLY A 37 16.87 -26.55 0.05
C GLY A 37 16.85 -25.05 0.41
N GLY A 38 17.99 -24.36 0.43
CA GLY A 38 18.02 -22.90 0.62
C GLY A 38 17.65 -22.13 -0.65
N VAL A 39 16.65 -21.24 -0.58
CA VAL A 39 16.39 -20.24 -1.63
C VAL A 39 17.50 -19.19 -1.58
N ILE A 40 18.20 -19.01 -2.70
CA ILE A 40 19.32 -18.07 -2.83
C ILE A 40 18.77 -16.64 -2.90
N CYS A 41 19.02 -15.83 -1.86
CA CYS A 41 18.91 -14.37 -1.98
C CYS A 41 20.03 -13.85 -2.89
N PRO A 42 19.74 -12.93 -3.84
CA PRO A 42 20.74 -12.44 -4.79
C PRO A 42 21.80 -11.54 -4.11
N PRO A 43 23.04 -11.47 -4.64
CA PRO A 43 24.20 -10.92 -3.90
C PRO A 43 24.26 -9.38 -3.79
N SER A 44 23.18 -8.66 -4.10
CA SER A 44 23.19 -7.19 -4.25
C SER A 44 22.96 -6.39 -2.96
N TRP A 45 22.82 -7.05 -1.80
CA TRP A 45 22.71 -6.40 -0.49
C TRP A 45 24.11 -5.98 0.01
N GLY A 46 24.72 -5.03 -0.70
CA GLY A 46 26.05 -4.52 -0.37
C GLY A 46 26.04 -3.59 0.83
N CYS A 47 26.57 -4.03 1.97
CA CYS A 47 26.80 -3.17 3.14
C CYS A 47 27.86 -2.08 2.85
N GLY A 48 27.42 -0.96 2.28
CA GLY A 48 28.23 0.26 2.11
C GLY A 48 28.23 1.11 3.39
N ALA A 49 29.12 0.80 4.33
CA ALA A 49 29.30 1.65 5.52
C ALA A 49 30.06 2.94 5.14
N VAL A 50 29.38 4.09 5.23
CA VAL A 50 30.02 5.41 5.24
C VAL A 50 29.65 6.09 6.56
N ALA A 51 30.64 6.29 7.42
CA ALA A 51 30.48 6.99 8.69
C ALA A 51 30.67 8.49 8.49
N ASP A 52 29.74 9.30 9.02
CA ASP A 52 29.97 10.72 9.27
C ASP A 52 29.23 11.14 10.56
N HIS A 53 29.74 12.16 11.23
CA HIS A 53 29.56 12.40 12.66
C HIS A 53 28.30 13.21 13.03
N GLY A 54 27.81 13.01 14.27
CA GLY A 54 27.15 14.09 15.01
C GLY A 54 25.67 13.94 15.41
N ARG A 55 25.08 12.75 15.43
CA ARG A 55 23.75 12.52 16.05
C ARG A 55 23.72 11.26 16.94
N PRO A 56 22.83 11.19 17.96
CA PRO A 56 22.74 10.03 18.84
C PRO A 56 22.37 8.76 18.06
N GLU A 57 23.25 7.75 18.12
CA GLU A 57 23.00 6.43 17.53
C GLU A 57 22.17 5.57 18.49
N SER A 58 20.85 5.44 18.31
CA SER A 58 20.04 4.65 19.25
C SER A 58 18.92 3.76 18.69
N LEU A 59 18.66 3.70 17.37
CA LEU A 59 17.71 2.70 16.83
C LEU A 59 18.07 2.14 15.44
N CYS A 60 18.63 2.94 14.53
CA CYS A 60 18.84 2.53 13.11
C CYS A 60 19.90 1.44 12.86
N ARG A 61 20.60 0.91 13.89
CA ARG A 61 21.56 -0.22 13.78
C ARG A 61 20.90 -1.61 14.02
N GLY A 62 19.57 -1.69 13.98
CA GLY A 62 18.77 -2.79 14.53
C GLY A 62 18.46 -3.99 13.61
N LEU A 63 18.26 -3.79 12.29
CA LEU A 63 17.97 -4.87 11.34
C LEU A 63 19.24 -5.65 10.98
N ARG A 64 19.73 -6.48 11.92
CA ARG A 64 21.00 -7.21 11.74
C ARG A 64 20.88 -8.43 10.84
N GLU A 65 19.74 -9.11 10.83
CA GLU A 65 19.47 -10.26 9.94
C GLU A 65 17.98 -10.31 9.55
N LEU A 66 17.69 -10.60 8.27
CA LEU A 66 16.34 -10.91 7.80
C LEU A 66 16.19 -12.43 7.67
N VAL A 67 15.30 -13.04 8.45
CA VAL A 67 15.10 -14.50 8.47
C VAL A 67 13.78 -14.85 7.79
N ALA A 68 13.84 -15.65 6.71
CA ALA A 68 12.66 -16.18 6.05
C ALA A 68 12.10 -17.38 6.85
N VAL A 69 10.88 -17.28 7.36
CA VAL A 69 10.20 -18.32 8.12
C VAL A 69 8.93 -18.74 7.35
N PRO A 70 8.79 -20.01 6.91
CA PRO A 70 7.64 -20.45 6.13
C PRO A 70 6.39 -20.74 6.97
N ASP A 71 6.55 -20.90 8.28
CA ASP A 71 5.46 -21.10 9.23
C ASP A 71 5.01 -19.76 9.82
N LEU A 72 3.75 -19.39 9.58
CA LEU A 72 3.21 -18.07 9.93
C LEU A 72 3.21 -17.85 11.45
N LEU A 73 2.78 -18.84 12.23
CA LEU A 73 2.70 -18.75 13.68
C LEU A 73 4.09 -18.61 14.30
N LYS A 74 5.07 -19.38 13.82
CA LYS A 74 6.47 -19.27 14.25
C LYS A 74 7.07 -17.91 13.90
N ALA A 75 6.68 -17.31 12.78
CA ALA A 75 7.11 -15.97 12.40
C ALA A 75 6.52 -14.90 13.33
N SER A 76 5.23 -14.97 13.65
CA SER A 76 4.51 -13.97 14.46
C SER A 76 4.69 -14.15 15.97
N THR A 77 5.03 -15.35 16.45
CA THR A 77 5.14 -15.66 17.88
C THR A 77 6.11 -14.69 18.56
N GLY A 78 5.60 -13.98 19.56
CA GLY A 78 6.36 -13.03 20.36
C GLY A 78 6.63 -11.67 19.69
N ALA A 79 6.16 -11.43 18.46
CA ALA A 79 6.40 -10.16 17.77
C ALA A 79 5.70 -8.98 18.45
N ASP A 80 6.40 -7.85 18.54
CA ASP A 80 5.89 -6.60 19.11
C ASP A 80 5.40 -5.64 18.01
N ILE A 81 5.85 -5.83 16.76
CA ILE A 81 5.33 -5.13 15.58
C ILE A 81 5.08 -6.14 14.44
N LEU A 82 3.92 -6.05 13.78
CA LEU A 82 3.54 -6.83 12.60
C LEU A 82 3.28 -5.93 11.39
N ILE A 83 4.06 -6.11 10.32
CA ILE A 83 3.88 -5.42 9.04
C ILE A 83 3.16 -6.32 8.05
N PHE A 84 1.89 -6.00 7.77
CA PHE A 84 1.05 -6.72 6.81
C PHE A 84 1.30 -6.19 5.39
N VAL A 85 2.02 -6.97 4.57
CA VAL A 85 2.37 -6.62 3.19
C VAL A 85 2.09 -7.80 2.24
N VAL A 86 0.83 -8.27 2.29
CA VAL A 86 0.30 -9.35 1.44
C VAL A 86 -0.73 -8.80 0.43
N PRO A 87 -0.95 -9.44 -0.73
CA PRO A 87 -2.09 -9.13 -1.58
C PRO A 87 -3.41 -9.28 -0.82
N HIS A 88 -4.36 -8.33 -0.97
CA HIS A 88 -5.55 -8.23 -0.10
C HIS A 88 -6.33 -9.54 0.02
N GLN A 89 -6.45 -10.30 -1.08
CA GLN A 89 -7.19 -11.57 -1.18
C GLN A 89 -6.70 -12.67 -0.22
N PHE A 90 -5.54 -12.51 0.41
CA PHE A 90 -5.00 -13.46 1.39
C PHE A 90 -5.19 -13.01 2.85
N ILE A 91 -5.65 -11.78 3.11
CA ILE A 91 -5.65 -11.20 4.46
C ILE A 91 -6.58 -11.96 5.42
N GLY A 92 -7.78 -12.35 4.96
CA GLY A 92 -8.73 -13.09 5.80
C GLY A 92 -8.17 -14.41 6.32
N LYS A 93 -7.52 -15.21 5.46
CA LYS A 93 -6.89 -16.48 5.84
C LYS A 93 -5.66 -16.29 6.75
N LEU A 94 -4.92 -15.20 6.54
CA LEU A 94 -3.77 -14.85 7.38
C LEU A 94 -4.24 -14.44 8.79
N CYS A 95 -5.26 -13.59 8.87
CA CYS A 95 -5.89 -13.18 10.13
C CYS A 95 -6.55 -14.35 10.87
N GLU A 96 -7.22 -15.26 10.15
CA GLU A 96 -7.79 -16.49 10.72
C GLU A 96 -6.73 -17.37 11.42
N GLN A 97 -5.56 -17.53 10.80
CA GLN A 97 -4.44 -18.28 11.38
C GLN A 97 -3.78 -17.57 12.55
N LEU A 98 -3.61 -16.24 12.47
CA LEU A 98 -3.00 -15.43 13.54
C LEU A 98 -3.92 -15.22 14.75
N LYS A 99 -5.23 -15.42 14.60
CA LYS A 99 -6.22 -15.22 15.66
C LYS A 99 -5.82 -16.00 16.92
N ASP A 100 -5.95 -15.35 18.08
CA ASP A 100 -5.58 -15.87 19.41
C ASP A 100 -4.08 -16.19 19.61
N HIS A 101 -3.20 -15.93 18.62
CA HIS A 101 -1.74 -16.17 18.67
C HIS A 101 -0.89 -14.90 18.64
N VAL A 102 -1.51 -13.71 18.70
CA VAL A 102 -0.85 -12.39 18.70
C VAL A 102 -1.06 -11.71 20.06
N LYS A 103 -0.06 -10.98 20.57
CA LYS A 103 -0.20 -10.20 21.82
C LYS A 103 -1.14 -9.02 21.57
N LYS A 104 -1.92 -8.60 22.56
CA LYS A 104 -2.84 -7.45 22.41
C LYS A 104 -2.09 -6.13 22.25
N GLU A 105 -0.87 -6.07 22.80
CA GLU A 105 0.04 -4.95 22.79
C GLU A 105 0.86 -4.84 21.49
N THR A 106 0.75 -5.83 20.59
CA THR A 106 1.46 -5.82 19.29
C THR A 106 0.97 -4.66 18.42
N ILE A 107 1.88 -3.86 17.87
CA ILE A 107 1.56 -2.79 16.93
C ILE A 107 1.40 -3.39 15.53
N GLY A 108 0.20 -3.29 14.95
CA GLY A 108 -0.03 -3.67 13.56
C GLY A 108 0.16 -2.50 12.59
N VAL A 109 0.72 -2.75 11.41
CA VAL A 109 0.79 -1.76 10.33
C VAL A 109 0.51 -2.40 8.95
N SER A 110 -0.47 -1.87 8.23
CA SER A 110 -0.86 -2.36 6.90
C SER A 110 -0.25 -1.52 5.78
N LEU A 111 0.38 -2.21 4.81
CA LEU A 111 0.84 -1.64 3.52
C LEU A 111 -0.07 -2.06 2.36
N ILE A 112 -1.22 -2.66 2.67
CA ILE A 112 -2.13 -3.28 1.70
C ILE A 112 -3.01 -2.20 1.06
N LYS A 113 -2.74 -1.87 -0.20
CA LYS A 113 -3.53 -0.92 -1.00
C LYS A 113 -4.77 -1.59 -1.58
N GLY A 114 -5.91 -1.43 -0.93
CA GLY A 114 -7.22 -1.94 -1.35
C GLY A 114 -8.29 -1.61 -0.32
N VAL A 115 -9.53 -2.01 -0.59
CA VAL A 115 -10.63 -2.04 0.37
C VAL A 115 -11.27 -3.43 0.34
N ASP A 116 -12.13 -3.70 1.30
CA ASP A 116 -12.92 -4.92 1.41
C ASP A 116 -14.40 -4.56 1.53
N GLU A 117 -15.29 -5.53 1.35
CA GLU A 117 -16.73 -5.35 1.44
C GLU A 117 -17.28 -5.99 2.72
N GLY A 118 -18.02 -5.20 3.50
CA GLY A 118 -18.72 -5.66 4.70
C GLY A 118 -20.22 -5.38 4.65
N PRO A 119 -21.00 -5.87 5.64
CA PRO A 119 -22.46 -5.68 5.67
C PRO A 119 -22.92 -4.21 5.67
N GLU A 120 -22.07 -3.26 6.08
CA GLU A 120 -22.35 -1.82 6.09
C GLU A 120 -21.87 -1.08 4.81
N GLY A 121 -21.25 -1.81 3.88
CA GLY A 121 -20.57 -1.31 2.69
C GLY A 121 -19.04 -1.34 2.82
N LEU A 122 -18.39 -0.20 2.62
CA LEU A 122 -16.92 -0.07 2.64
C LEU A 122 -16.30 -0.59 3.94
N LYS A 123 -15.29 -1.46 3.82
CA LYS A 123 -14.44 -1.86 4.94
C LYS A 123 -12.97 -1.63 4.60
N LEU A 124 -12.23 -1.04 5.53
CA LEU A 124 -10.79 -0.84 5.40
C LEU A 124 -10.04 -2.09 5.83
N ILE A 125 -8.90 -2.40 5.19
CA ILE A 125 -8.11 -3.60 5.49
C ILE A 125 -7.54 -3.52 6.91
N SER A 126 -7.15 -2.34 7.39
CA SER A 126 -6.77 -2.11 8.79
C SER A 126 -7.91 -2.46 9.76
N HIS A 127 -9.16 -2.10 9.44
CA HIS A 127 -10.33 -2.46 10.26
C HIS A 127 -10.61 -3.97 10.22
N VAL A 128 -10.45 -4.64 9.07
CA VAL A 128 -10.51 -6.11 9.00
C VAL A 128 -9.48 -6.75 9.94
N ILE A 129 -8.21 -6.33 9.86
CA ILE A 129 -7.13 -6.89 10.69
C ILE A 129 -7.39 -6.61 12.19
N HIS A 130 -7.82 -5.40 12.53
CA HIS A 130 -8.17 -5.01 13.90
C HIS A 130 -9.31 -5.87 14.48
N GLU A 131 -10.40 -6.07 13.73
CA GLU A 131 -11.54 -6.89 14.17
C GLU A 131 -11.18 -8.37 14.37
N TRP A 132 -10.26 -8.91 13.56
CA TRP A 132 -9.81 -10.31 13.69
C TRP A 132 -8.82 -10.53 14.83
N LEU A 133 -7.89 -9.59 15.04
CA LEU A 133 -6.73 -9.79 15.93
C LEU A 133 -6.79 -8.99 17.23
N GLY A 134 -7.65 -7.97 17.32
CA GLY A 134 -7.79 -7.13 18.52
C GLY A 134 -6.59 -6.21 18.81
N ILE A 135 -5.75 -5.93 17.80
CA ILE A 135 -4.54 -5.10 17.91
C ILE A 135 -4.74 -3.70 17.34
N GLU A 136 -4.00 -2.71 17.84
CA GLU A 136 -3.99 -1.36 17.29
C GLU A 136 -3.33 -1.32 15.90
N MET A 137 -4.00 -0.72 14.93
CA MET A 137 -3.60 -0.70 13.53
C MET A 137 -3.19 0.69 13.03
N SER A 138 -2.03 0.72 12.39
CA SER A 138 -1.54 1.82 11.56
C SER A 138 -1.55 1.44 10.08
N VAL A 139 -1.33 2.41 9.21
CA VAL A 139 -1.19 2.19 7.77
C VAL A 139 0.01 2.94 7.20
N LEU A 140 0.61 2.43 6.11
CA LEU A 140 1.64 3.13 5.36
C LEU A 140 1.25 3.16 3.87
N MET A 141 0.98 4.37 3.37
CA MET A 141 0.57 4.62 1.98
C MET A 141 1.37 5.79 1.41
N GLY A 142 1.69 5.75 0.12
CA GLY A 142 2.51 6.77 -0.52
C GLY A 142 2.94 6.39 -1.94
N ALA A 143 3.69 7.29 -2.60
CA ALA A 143 4.26 7.10 -3.93
C ALA A 143 5.47 6.13 -3.93
N ASN A 144 5.25 4.89 -3.51
CA ASN A 144 6.30 3.90 -3.21
C ASN A 144 6.39 2.76 -4.25
N ILE A 145 6.98 3.03 -5.42
CA ILE A 145 7.29 1.98 -6.41
C ILE A 145 8.38 1.06 -5.83
N ALA A 146 8.04 -0.19 -5.53
CA ALA A 146 8.90 -1.11 -4.76
C ALA A 146 10.34 -1.26 -5.30
N ASN A 147 10.51 -1.32 -6.63
CA ASN A 147 11.85 -1.40 -7.23
C ASN A 147 12.67 -0.12 -6.98
N GLU A 148 12.04 1.05 -7.01
CA GLU A 148 12.75 2.33 -6.80
C GLU A 148 13.14 2.51 -5.33
N VAL A 149 12.28 2.08 -4.40
CA VAL A 149 12.61 2.01 -2.97
C VAL A 149 13.79 1.06 -2.73
N ALA A 150 13.81 -0.11 -3.39
CA ALA A 150 14.90 -1.08 -3.29
C ALA A 150 16.21 -0.63 -3.97
N GLU A 151 16.13 0.25 -4.97
CA GLU A 151 17.26 0.94 -5.60
C GLU A 151 17.74 2.18 -4.81
N GLU A 152 17.23 2.37 -3.59
CA GLU A 152 17.45 3.55 -2.73
C GLU A 152 17.17 4.90 -3.40
N LYS A 153 16.30 4.95 -4.42
CA LYS A 153 15.88 6.23 -5.02
C LYS A 153 15.06 7.04 -4.01
N PHE A 154 15.25 8.36 -4.06
CA PHE A 154 14.52 9.27 -3.18
C PHE A 154 13.01 9.19 -3.44
N CYS A 155 12.26 8.90 -2.38
CA CYS A 155 10.81 8.96 -2.33
C CYS A 155 10.33 9.20 -0.89
N GLU A 156 9.01 9.37 -0.76
CA GLU A 156 8.35 9.72 0.48
C GLU A 156 7.03 8.94 0.65
N THR A 157 6.63 8.74 1.89
CA THR A 157 5.39 8.04 2.25
C THR A 157 4.72 8.66 3.47
N THR A 158 3.44 8.38 3.63
CA THR A 158 2.64 8.80 4.78
C THR A 158 2.34 7.58 5.65
N ILE A 159 2.57 7.69 6.96
CA ILE A 159 2.05 6.75 7.96
C ILE A 159 0.80 7.37 8.58
N GLY A 160 -0.32 6.65 8.49
CA GLY A 160 -1.55 6.95 9.20
C GLY A 160 -1.58 6.19 10.53
N CYS A 161 -1.53 6.90 11.66
CA CYS A 161 -1.47 6.28 12.98
C CYS A 161 -2.15 7.16 14.05
N LYS A 162 -3.18 6.62 14.70
CA LYS A 162 -3.97 7.32 15.73
C LYS A 162 -3.18 7.54 17.04
N ASN A 163 -2.30 6.59 17.41
CA ASN A 163 -1.40 6.73 18.56
C ASN A 163 -0.07 7.39 18.13
N LEU A 164 0.26 8.56 18.69
CA LEU A 164 1.47 9.30 18.34
C LEU A 164 2.77 8.55 18.69
N GLU A 165 2.78 7.77 19.77
CA GLU A 165 3.95 6.98 20.19
C GLU A 165 4.22 5.84 19.20
N HIS A 166 3.19 5.08 18.83
CA HIS A 166 3.28 4.06 17.79
C HIS A 166 3.73 4.68 16.45
N GLY A 167 3.19 5.85 16.09
CA GLY A 167 3.56 6.56 14.87
C GLY A 167 5.04 6.96 14.83
N GLN A 168 5.61 7.38 15.96
CA GLN A 168 7.04 7.71 16.07
C GLN A 168 7.91 6.44 16.01
N ILE A 169 7.53 5.36 16.71
CA ILE A 169 8.22 4.05 16.64
C ILE A 169 8.27 3.55 15.19
N LEU A 170 7.13 3.54 14.49
CA LEU A 170 7.05 3.10 13.09
C LEU A 170 7.86 4.01 12.15
N LYS A 171 7.89 5.32 12.41
CA LYS A 171 8.72 6.28 11.66
C LYS A 171 10.21 6.02 11.87
N GLU A 172 10.66 5.78 13.10
CA GLU A 172 12.07 5.47 13.37
C GLU A 172 12.49 4.11 12.81
N LEU A 173 11.57 3.14 12.78
CA LEU A 173 11.78 1.81 12.20
C LEU A 173 11.95 1.84 10.68
N MET A 174 11.14 2.65 9.97
CA MET A 174 11.03 2.57 8.50
C MET A 174 11.71 3.72 7.75
N GLN A 175 11.96 4.88 8.39
CA GLN A 175 12.49 6.04 7.68
C GLN A 175 13.99 5.88 7.40
N THR A 176 14.39 6.11 6.14
CA THR A 176 15.80 6.14 5.72
C THR A 176 16.20 7.54 5.25
N ARG A 177 17.42 7.68 4.70
CA ARG A 177 17.84 8.91 4.01
C ARG A 177 16.97 9.18 2.77
N ASN A 178 16.64 8.13 2.03
CA ASN A 178 15.96 8.21 0.73
C ASN A 178 14.49 7.77 0.79
N PHE A 179 14.02 7.25 1.93
CA PHE A 179 12.62 6.95 2.20
C PHE A 179 12.13 7.83 3.36
N ARG A 180 11.51 8.96 3.03
CA ARG A 180 11.08 9.99 4.00
C ARG A 180 9.65 9.75 4.48
N ILE A 181 9.36 10.01 5.75
CA ILE A 181 8.07 9.65 6.36
C ILE A 181 7.42 10.86 7.05
N THR A 182 6.20 11.20 6.62
CA THR A 182 5.26 12.02 7.40
C THR A 182 4.32 11.10 8.19
N VAL A 183 4.03 11.44 9.44
CA VAL A 183 3.05 10.72 10.27
C VAL A 183 1.84 11.63 10.46
N VAL A 184 0.64 11.11 10.23
CA VAL A 184 -0.64 11.83 10.39
C VAL A 184 -1.63 10.97 11.20
N PRO A 185 -2.55 11.58 11.97
CA PRO A 185 -3.51 10.83 12.80
C PRO A 185 -4.64 10.17 11.99
N GLU A 186 -4.89 10.62 10.77
CA GLU A 186 -6.02 10.23 9.93
C GLU A 186 -5.80 8.89 9.20
N ALA A 187 -5.64 7.80 9.95
CA ALA A 187 -5.37 6.47 9.39
C ALA A 187 -6.38 6.05 8.30
N ASP A 188 -7.68 6.21 8.56
CA ASP A 188 -8.76 5.93 7.62
C ASP A 188 -8.56 6.68 6.28
N THR A 189 -8.22 7.98 6.34
CA THR A 189 -8.00 8.86 5.17
C THR A 189 -6.75 8.46 4.38
N VAL A 190 -5.66 8.10 5.08
CA VAL A 190 -4.41 7.62 4.45
C VAL A 190 -4.63 6.31 3.70
N GLU A 191 -5.36 5.37 4.31
CA GLU A 191 -5.63 4.05 3.73
C GLU A 191 -6.52 4.15 2.48
N ILE A 192 -7.66 4.86 2.59
CA ILE A 192 -8.62 4.94 1.50
C ILE A 192 -8.03 5.61 0.25
N CYS A 193 -7.12 6.58 0.41
CA CYS A 193 -6.41 7.19 -0.71
C CYS A 193 -5.64 6.14 -1.55
N GLY A 194 -4.93 5.22 -0.89
CA GLY A 194 -4.14 4.17 -1.54
C GLY A 194 -4.97 3.18 -2.37
N ALA A 195 -6.25 3.00 -2.03
CA ALA A 195 -7.21 2.21 -2.79
C ALA A 195 -7.82 3.01 -3.96
N LEU A 196 -8.49 4.14 -3.66
CA LEU A 196 -9.28 4.92 -4.63
C LEU A 196 -8.45 5.41 -5.82
N LYS A 197 -7.18 5.80 -5.58
CA LYS A 197 -6.28 6.27 -6.64
C LYS A 197 -6.07 5.27 -7.79
N ASN A 198 -6.28 3.96 -7.54
CA ASN A 198 -6.18 2.95 -8.59
C ASN A 198 -7.33 3.06 -9.61
N VAL A 199 -8.52 3.51 -9.18
CA VAL A 199 -9.69 3.74 -10.05
C VAL A 199 -9.43 4.95 -10.95
N VAL A 200 -8.93 6.06 -10.38
CA VAL A 200 -8.54 7.25 -11.16
C VAL A 200 -7.44 6.92 -12.18
N ALA A 201 -6.49 6.07 -11.82
CA ALA A 201 -5.43 5.62 -12.73
C ALA A 201 -5.93 4.77 -13.91
N VAL A 202 -7.04 4.02 -13.75
CA VAL A 202 -7.72 3.38 -14.89
C VAL A 202 -8.30 4.45 -15.83
N GLY A 203 -8.99 5.44 -15.29
CA GLY A 203 -9.50 6.59 -16.06
C GLY A 203 -8.39 7.36 -16.80
N ALA A 204 -7.24 7.57 -16.16
CA ALA A 204 -6.08 8.21 -16.79
C ALA A 204 -5.51 7.37 -17.95
N GLY A 205 -5.49 6.03 -17.80
CA GLY A 205 -5.11 5.12 -18.88
C GLY A 205 -6.11 5.09 -20.04
N PHE A 206 -7.42 5.22 -19.78
CA PHE A 206 -8.40 5.41 -20.85
C PHE A 206 -8.11 6.67 -21.67
N CYS A 207 -7.73 7.78 -21.04
CA CYS A 207 -7.32 8.99 -21.77
C CYS A 207 -6.08 8.76 -22.65
N ASP A 208 -5.07 8.03 -22.16
CA ASP A 208 -3.89 7.69 -22.96
C ASP A 208 -4.24 6.82 -24.18
N GLY A 209 -5.12 5.84 -24.00
CA GLY A 209 -5.50 4.93 -25.09
C GLY A 209 -6.44 5.57 -26.12
N LEU A 210 -7.25 6.54 -25.71
CA LEU A 210 -8.05 7.41 -26.59
C LEU A 210 -7.22 8.50 -27.28
N GLY A 211 -5.93 8.66 -26.95
CA GLY A 211 -5.05 9.65 -27.55
C GLY A 211 -5.30 11.09 -27.10
N PHE A 212 -5.89 11.29 -25.92
CA PHE A 212 -6.04 12.63 -25.35
C PHE A 212 -4.71 13.16 -24.79
N GLY A 213 -4.53 14.48 -24.83
CA GLY A 213 -3.33 15.16 -24.31
C GLY A 213 -3.32 15.38 -22.79
N ASP A 214 -2.20 15.87 -22.29
CA ASP A 214 -1.94 16.01 -20.85
C ASP A 214 -2.95 16.90 -20.11
N ASN A 215 -3.53 17.91 -20.78
CA ASN A 215 -4.59 18.74 -20.18
C ASN A 215 -5.82 17.90 -19.78
N THR A 216 -6.23 16.93 -20.60
CA THR A 216 -7.35 16.03 -20.30
C THR A 216 -6.98 15.06 -19.19
N LYS A 217 -5.75 14.52 -19.19
CA LYS A 217 -5.25 13.66 -18.11
C LYS A 217 -5.16 14.42 -16.77
N ALA A 218 -4.71 15.66 -16.79
CA ALA A 218 -4.67 16.52 -15.61
C ALA A 218 -6.09 16.81 -15.07
N ALA A 219 -7.08 17.01 -15.95
CA ALA A 219 -8.47 17.13 -15.55
C ALA A 219 -9.00 15.84 -14.90
N VAL A 220 -8.68 14.65 -15.43
CA VAL A 220 -9.01 13.35 -14.81
C VAL A 220 -8.37 13.20 -13.43
N ILE A 221 -7.09 13.52 -13.27
CA ILE A 221 -6.39 13.46 -11.99
C ILE A 221 -7.04 14.41 -10.98
N ARG A 222 -7.34 15.64 -11.38
CA ARG A 222 -7.99 16.66 -10.53
C ARG A 222 -9.40 16.25 -10.10
N LEU A 223 -10.22 15.80 -11.04
CA LEU A 223 -11.60 15.38 -10.77
C LEU A 223 -11.64 14.09 -9.93
N GLY A 224 -10.77 13.13 -10.25
CA GLY A 224 -10.61 11.91 -9.46
C GLY A 224 -10.17 12.21 -8.03
N LEU A 225 -9.28 13.18 -7.80
CA LEU A 225 -8.93 13.63 -6.45
C LEU A 225 -10.10 14.28 -5.71
N MET A 226 -10.96 15.04 -6.40
CA MET A 226 -12.17 15.60 -5.80
C MET A 226 -13.17 14.50 -5.40
N GLU A 227 -13.34 13.47 -6.24
CA GLU A 227 -14.11 12.27 -5.89
C GLU A 227 -13.46 11.51 -4.72
N MET A 228 -12.14 11.37 -4.66
CA MET A 228 -11.43 10.77 -3.51
C MET A 228 -11.72 11.51 -2.19
N ILE A 229 -11.62 12.85 -2.20
CA ILE A 229 -11.91 13.70 -1.03
C ILE A 229 -13.38 13.56 -0.61
N THR A 230 -14.29 13.58 -1.58
CA THR A 230 -15.74 13.51 -1.34
C THR A 230 -16.14 12.13 -0.81
N PHE A 231 -15.52 11.07 -1.31
CA PHE A 231 -15.75 9.71 -0.87
C PHE A 231 -15.27 9.51 0.56
N ALA A 232 -14.01 9.84 0.86
CA ALA A 232 -13.48 9.73 2.23
C ALA A 232 -14.34 10.46 3.25
N LYS A 233 -14.78 11.71 2.95
CA LYS A 233 -15.66 12.50 3.83
C LYS A 233 -17.05 11.89 4.08
N LEU A 234 -17.52 10.98 3.23
CA LEU A 234 -18.81 10.29 3.38
C LEU A 234 -18.70 8.89 4.01
N PHE A 235 -17.53 8.26 3.95
CA PHE A 235 -17.37 6.83 4.27
C PHE A 235 -16.31 6.51 5.35
N CYS A 236 -15.35 7.40 5.64
CA CYS A 236 -14.41 7.20 6.76
C CYS A 236 -15.09 7.49 8.11
N LYS A 237 -14.69 6.76 9.17
CA LYS A 237 -15.27 6.92 10.52
C LYS A 237 -14.53 7.97 11.36
N GLY A 238 -13.28 8.29 11.00
CA GLY A 238 -12.47 9.35 11.62
C GLY A 238 -12.58 10.74 10.97
N PRO A 239 -11.84 11.75 11.48
CA PRO A 239 -11.72 13.05 10.83
C PRO A 239 -11.07 12.92 9.44
N VAL A 240 -11.54 13.74 8.49
CA VAL A 240 -11.04 13.77 7.11
C VAL A 240 -10.71 15.21 6.70
N THR A 241 -9.43 15.57 6.71
CA THR A 241 -8.95 16.89 6.30
C THR A 241 -8.47 16.89 4.85
N SER A 242 -8.67 18.01 4.15
CA SER A 242 -8.14 18.18 2.78
C SER A 242 -6.60 18.17 2.74
N SER A 243 -5.93 18.47 3.85
CA SER A 243 -4.47 18.43 4.01
C SER A 243 -3.90 17.02 3.81
N THR A 244 -4.55 15.97 4.32
CA THR A 244 -4.08 14.58 4.15
C THR A 244 -4.06 14.13 2.68
N PHE A 245 -4.84 14.77 1.80
CA PHE A 245 -4.79 14.51 0.36
C PHE A 245 -3.61 15.20 -0.35
N LEU A 246 -2.95 16.16 0.31
CA LEU A 246 -1.72 16.80 -0.16
C LEU A 246 -0.46 16.03 0.28
N GLU A 247 -0.58 15.10 1.21
CA GLU A 247 0.48 14.17 1.62
C GLU A 247 0.74 13.11 0.53
N SER A 248 1.87 12.40 0.65
CA SER A 248 2.29 11.37 -0.32
C SER A 248 1.23 10.29 -0.59
N CYS A 249 0.44 9.89 0.42
CA CYS A 249 -0.65 8.92 0.25
C CYS A 249 -1.76 9.38 -0.71
N GLY A 250 -1.98 10.70 -0.83
CA GLY A 250 -2.99 11.30 -1.69
C GLY A 250 -2.43 11.65 -3.07
N ILE A 251 -2.07 12.93 -3.25
CA ILE A 251 -1.68 13.49 -4.55
C ILE A 251 -0.47 12.80 -5.17
N ALA A 252 0.55 12.41 -4.40
CA ALA A 252 1.78 11.83 -4.97
C ALA A 252 1.56 10.39 -5.48
N ASP A 253 0.94 9.50 -4.67
CA ASP A 253 0.59 8.14 -5.11
C ASP A 253 -0.39 8.17 -6.30
N LEU A 254 -1.33 9.14 -6.29
CA LEU A 254 -2.24 9.37 -7.41
C LEU A 254 -1.48 9.74 -8.69
N ILE A 255 -0.61 10.76 -8.66
CA ILE A 255 0.17 11.18 -9.83
C ILE A 255 1.05 10.03 -10.34
N THR A 256 1.87 9.41 -9.48
CA THR A 256 2.78 8.35 -9.95
C THR A 256 2.02 7.15 -10.52
N THR A 257 0.85 6.81 -9.96
CA THR A 257 0.02 5.72 -10.50
C THR A 257 -0.65 6.11 -11.84
N CYS A 258 -1.08 7.35 -12.00
CA CYS A 258 -1.68 7.86 -13.24
C CYS A 258 -0.68 8.06 -14.40
N TYR A 259 0.64 8.06 -14.14
CA TYR A 259 1.67 8.10 -15.19
C TYR A 259 2.42 6.77 -15.36
N GLY A 260 2.85 6.11 -14.28
CA GLY A 260 3.66 4.88 -14.31
C GLY A 260 2.95 3.59 -13.87
N GLY A 261 1.71 3.67 -13.36
CA GLY A 261 1.04 2.53 -12.73
C GLY A 261 0.59 1.42 -13.69
N ARG A 262 0.57 0.17 -13.17
CA ARG A 262 0.00 -1.01 -13.87
C ARG A 262 -1.45 -0.78 -14.32
N ASN A 263 -2.26 -0.13 -13.48
CA ASN A 263 -3.65 0.23 -13.80
C ASN A 263 -3.74 1.12 -15.05
N ARG A 264 -2.94 2.19 -15.11
CA ARG A 264 -2.85 3.08 -16.29
C ARG A 264 -2.42 2.32 -17.55
N ARG A 265 -1.35 1.52 -17.45
CA ARG A 265 -0.79 0.78 -18.59
C ARG A 265 -1.77 -0.23 -19.20
N VAL A 266 -2.53 -0.96 -18.38
CA VAL A 266 -3.53 -1.91 -18.92
C VAL A 266 -4.79 -1.19 -19.39
N ALA A 267 -5.24 -0.14 -18.71
CA ALA A 267 -6.39 0.65 -19.16
C ALA A 267 -6.13 1.36 -20.50
N GLU A 268 -4.89 1.79 -20.76
CA GLU A 268 -4.45 2.26 -22.07
C GLU A 268 -4.56 1.15 -23.13
N ALA A 269 -4.02 -0.03 -22.86
CA ALA A 269 -4.08 -1.16 -23.79
C ALA A 269 -5.54 -1.61 -24.07
N PHE A 270 -6.39 -1.60 -23.05
CA PHE A 270 -7.83 -1.83 -23.17
C PHE A 270 -8.47 -0.82 -24.14
N ALA A 271 -8.26 0.48 -23.90
CA ALA A 271 -8.83 1.53 -24.74
C ALA A 271 -8.32 1.52 -26.19
N ARG A 272 -7.06 1.10 -26.43
CA ARG A 272 -6.49 0.96 -27.78
C ARG A 272 -6.92 -0.29 -28.54
N THR A 273 -7.19 -1.40 -27.85
CA THR A 273 -7.33 -2.73 -28.50
C THR A 273 -8.72 -3.35 -28.41
N GLY A 274 -9.56 -2.91 -27.48
CA GLY A 274 -10.86 -3.55 -27.20
C GLY A 274 -10.77 -4.95 -26.59
N LYS A 275 -9.57 -5.45 -26.26
CA LYS A 275 -9.39 -6.70 -25.50
C LYS A 275 -9.98 -6.56 -24.10
N SER A 276 -10.45 -7.66 -23.51
CA SER A 276 -10.95 -7.64 -22.13
C SER A 276 -9.80 -7.38 -21.14
N ILE A 277 -10.14 -6.80 -19.99
CA ILE A 277 -9.18 -6.59 -18.89
C ILE A 277 -8.49 -7.92 -18.51
N GLU A 278 -9.24 -9.02 -18.43
CA GLU A 278 -8.70 -10.33 -18.06
C GLU A 278 -7.67 -10.87 -19.09
N GLN A 279 -7.88 -10.63 -20.39
CA GLN A 279 -6.90 -10.97 -21.43
C GLN A 279 -5.61 -10.16 -21.24
N LEU A 280 -5.74 -8.85 -21.02
CA LEU A 280 -4.60 -7.95 -20.86
C LEU A 280 -3.83 -8.21 -19.56
N GLU A 281 -4.49 -8.62 -18.47
CA GLU A 281 -3.81 -9.08 -17.25
C GLU A 281 -2.89 -10.27 -17.55
N LYS A 282 -3.40 -11.28 -18.28
CA LYS A 282 -2.63 -12.48 -18.66
C LYS A 282 -1.45 -12.13 -19.58
N GLU A 283 -1.64 -11.23 -20.53
CA GLU A 283 -0.62 -10.80 -21.48
C GLU A 283 0.45 -9.87 -20.89
N MET A 284 0.09 -8.98 -19.95
CA MET A 284 0.94 -7.85 -19.56
C MET A 284 1.50 -7.92 -18.13
N LEU A 285 0.89 -8.70 -17.24
CA LEU A 285 1.16 -8.62 -15.79
C LEU A 285 1.81 -9.85 -15.18
N ASN A 286 2.16 -10.86 -15.97
CA ASN A 286 2.92 -12.05 -15.53
C ASN A 286 2.34 -12.71 -14.25
N GLY A 287 1.01 -12.86 -14.20
CA GLY A 287 0.29 -13.45 -13.08
C GLY A 287 -0.15 -12.50 -11.96
N GLN A 288 0.15 -11.19 -12.06
CA GLN A 288 -0.39 -10.18 -11.14
C GLN A 288 -1.79 -9.71 -11.58
N LYS A 289 -2.62 -9.31 -10.61
CA LYS A 289 -3.98 -8.77 -10.83
C LYS A 289 -4.03 -7.25 -10.74
N LEU A 290 -5.01 -6.65 -11.42
CA LEU A 290 -5.34 -5.23 -11.36
C LEU A 290 -6.32 -4.94 -10.23
N GLN A 291 -5.96 -4.00 -9.38
CA GLN A 291 -6.81 -3.56 -8.29
C GLN A 291 -7.81 -2.47 -8.72
N GLY A 292 -7.47 -1.65 -9.72
CA GLY A 292 -8.29 -0.52 -10.16
C GLY A 292 -9.72 -0.91 -10.56
N PRO A 293 -9.91 -1.88 -11.48
CA PRO A 293 -11.25 -2.35 -11.84
C PRO A 293 -12.00 -3.00 -10.67
N GLN A 294 -11.33 -3.85 -9.87
CA GLN A 294 -11.93 -4.52 -8.71
C GLN A 294 -12.47 -3.49 -7.70
N THR A 295 -11.64 -2.52 -7.31
CA THR A 295 -12.05 -1.41 -6.46
C THR A 295 -13.15 -0.56 -7.10
N ALA A 296 -13.14 -0.35 -8.42
CA ALA A 296 -14.25 0.35 -9.08
C ALA A 296 -15.60 -0.39 -8.93
N ALA A 297 -15.60 -1.72 -8.95
CA ALA A 297 -16.80 -2.53 -8.72
C ALA A 297 -17.29 -2.48 -7.26
N GLU A 298 -16.38 -2.61 -6.30
CA GLU A 298 -16.66 -2.44 -4.86
C GLU A 298 -17.29 -1.06 -4.58
N LEU A 299 -16.66 0.01 -5.07
CA LEU A 299 -17.18 1.38 -4.95
C LEU A 299 -18.54 1.52 -5.62
N ASN A 300 -18.73 1.00 -6.84
CA ASN A 300 -20.01 1.12 -7.52
C ASN A 300 -21.15 0.41 -6.78
N HIS A 301 -20.88 -0.76 -6.17
CA HIS A 301 -21.84 -1.46 -5.32
C HIS A 301 -22.27 -0.59 -4.14
N ILE A 302 -21.31 -0.08 -3.37
CA ILE A 302 -21.53 0.80 -2.21
C ILE A 302 -22.29 2.08 -2.60
N LEU A 303 -21.94 2.68 -3.74
CA LEU A 303 -22.56 3.91 -4.25
C LEU A 303 -23.98 3.68 -4.77
N LYS A 304 -24.25 2.54 -5.43
CA LYS A 304 -25.61 2.14 -5.83
C LYS A 304 -26.48 1.90 -4.60
N GLN A 305 -26.01 1.14 -3.60
CA GLN A 305 -26.75 0.88 -2.35
C GLN A 305 -27.18 2.17 -1.63
N LYS A 306 -26.32 3.20 -1.61
CA LYS A 306 -26.62 4.48 -0.93
C LYS A 306 -27.28 5.54 -1.82
N ASN A 307 -27.61 5.23 -3.08
CA ASN A 307 -28.12 6.19 -4.08
C ASN A 307 -27.19 7.41 -4.28
N LEU A 308 -25.87 7.17 -4.32
CA LEU A 308 -24.84 8.20 -4.45
C LEU A 308 -24.05 8.15 -5.77
N ALA A 309 -24.31 7.18 -6.66
CA ALA A 309 -23.53 6.97 -7.89
C ALA A 309 -23.39 8.25 -8.77
N GLU A 310 -24.43 9.08 -8.87
CA GLU A 310 -24.40 10.34 -9.63
C GLU A 310 -23.44 11.39 -9.05
N LYS A 311 -23.08 11.31 -7.77
CA LYS A 311 -22.06 12.19 -7.15
C LYS A 311 -20.63 11.81 -7.50
N PHE A 312 -20.42 10.61 -8.07
CA PHE A 312 -19.12 10.04 -8.41
C PHE A 312 -19.12 9.55 -9.87
N PRO A 313 -19.33 10.45 -10.85
CA PRO A 313 -19.43 10.07 -12.26
C PRO A 313 -18.14 9.47 -12.82
N LEU A 314 -16.95 9.83 -12.33
CA LEU A 314 -15.67 9.26 -12.77
C LEU A 314 -15.49 7.84 -12.24
N PHE A 315 -15.64 7.59 -10.94
CA PHE A 315 -15.60 6.23 -10.38
C PHE A 315 -16.65 5.32 -11.01
N THR A 316 -17.88 5.84 -11.18
CA THR A 316 -18.97 5.12 -11.84
C THR A 316 -18.63 4.82 -13.30
N ALA A 317 -18.15 5.79 -14.08
CA ALA A 317 -17.79 5.56 -15.48
C ALA A 317 -16.66 4.53 -15.65
N VAL A 318 -15.64 4.54 -14.76
CA VAL A 318 -14.57 3.53 -14.78
C VAL A 318 -15.15 2.12 -14.61
N TYR A 319 -16.03 1.93 -13.62
CA TYR A 319 -16.73 0.65 -13.44
C TYR A 319 -17.57 0.25 -14.66
N GLN A 320 -18.40 1.18 -15.18
CA GLN A 320 -19.28 0.90 -16.32
C GLN A 320 -18.51 0.46 -17.57
N ILE A 321 -17.35 1.07 -17.83
CA ILE A 321 -16.49 0.73 -18.97
C ILE A 321 -15.79 -0.62 -18.75
N CYS A 322 -15.40 -0.95 -17.51
CA CYS A 322 -14.74 -2.22 -17.19
C CYS A 322 -15.68 -3.43 -17.11
N TYR A 323 -16.95 -3.24 -16.74
CA TYR A 323 -17.87 -4.35 -16.38
C TYR A 323 -19.27 -4.30 -17.01
N GLU A 324 -19.78 -3.12 -17.40
CA GLU A 324 -21.12 -2.96 -18.03
C GLU A 324 -21.01 -2.67 -19.54
N GLU A 325 -19.90 -3.06 -20.18
CA GLU A 325 -19.60 -2.93 -21.62
C GLU A 325 -19.76 -1.51 -22.21
N LYS A 326 -19.76 -0.47 -21.38
CA LYS A 326 -19.92 0.92 -21.82
C LYS A 326 -18.74 1.31 -22.73
N PRO A 327 -18.98 1.91 -23.92
CA PRO A 327 -17.89 2.26 -24.83
C PRO A 327 -16.92 3.24 -24.18
N VAL A 328 -15.63 2.90 -24.18
CA VAL A 328 -14.58 3.70 -23.53
C VAL A 328 -14.49 5.14 -24.05
N ALA A 329 -14.87 5.37 -25.31
CA ALA A 329 -14.98 6.70 -25.91
C ALA A 329 -15.99 7.62 -25.18
N GLU A 330 -16.95 7.06 -24.44
CA GLU A 330 -17.88 7.84 -23.62
C GLU A 330 -17.27 8.37 -22.31
N PHE A 331 -16.06 7.94 -21.92
CA PHE A 331 -15.44 8.36 -20.66
C PHE A 331 -15.37 9.88 -20.52
N ILE A 332 -15.11 10.61 -21.61
CA ILE A 332 -15.07 12.08 -21.62
C ILE A 332 -16.39 12.73 -21.13
N LYS A 333 -17.54 12.07 -21.32
CA LYS A 333 -18.86 12.58 -20.90
C LYS A 333 -18.99 12.69 -19.37
N CYS A 334 -18.30 11.84 -18.61
CA CYS A 334 -18.35 11.91 -17.14
C CYS A 334 -17.56 13.12 -16.61
N LEU A 335 -16.54 13.58 -17.34
CA LEU A 335 -15.75 14.77 -17.02
C LEU A 335 -16.50 16.05 -17.41
N GLN A 336 -17.16 16.05 -18.57
CA GLN A 336 -17.95 17.18 -19.08
C GLN A 336 -19.13 17.54 -18.18
N ASN A 337 -19.79 16.54 -17.58
CA ASN A 337 -20.97 16.72 -16.73
C ASN A 337 -20.65 16.55 -15.22
N HIS A 338 -19.38 16.73 -14.83
CA HIS A 338 -18.94 16.44 -13.47
C HIS A 338 -19.46 17.49 -12.45
N PRO A 339 -20.05 17.09 -11.30
CA PRO A 339 -20.64 18.01 -10.31
C PRO A 339 -19.73 19.14 -9.82
N ALA A 340 -18.41 18.95 -9.83
CA ALA A 340 -17.41 19.99 -9.55
C ALA A 340 -17.42 21.22 -10.51
N HIS A 341 -18.28 21.23 -11.52
CA HIS A 341 -18.49 22.31 -12.49
C HIS A 341 -19.92 22.88 -12.47
N MET A 342 -20.78 22.40 -11.57
CA MET A 342 -22.16 22.86 -11.34
C MET A 342 -22.28 23.64 -10.02
#